data_AF-A0A944FXQ3-F1
#
_entry.id   AF-A0A944FXQ3-F1
#
_cell.length_a   1.000
_cell.length_b   1.000
_cell.length_c   1.000
_cell.angle_alpha   90.00
_cell.angle_beta   90.00
_cell.angle_gamma   90.00
#
_symmetry.space_group_name_H-M   'P 1'
#
loop_
_entity.id
_entity.type
_entity.pdbx_description
1 polymer ?
#
loop_
_entity_poly.entity_id
_entity_poly.type
_entity_poly.pdbx_seq_one_letter_code
_entity_poly.pdbx_strand_id
1 'polypeptide(L)'
;MMEDYKRESFYGDDDFKDYEFISDEGTFECEYVGRWMNKDENLVCCFDFDDGRKVRSMAWQNNGYYKLEQIPLGSRLRLEFKMSNTGKNYLRKVVIL
;
A
#
# COMPACT_ATOMS: atom_id res chain seq x y z
N MET A 1 1.26 -7.82 31.50
CA MET A 1 0.64 -8.20 30.22
C MET A 1 0.82 -7.03 29.28
N MET A 2 1.88 -7.04 28.49
CA MET A 2 2.04 -6.12 27.36
C MET A 2 2.02 -7.06 26.18
N GLU A 3 0.82 -7.19 25.60
CA GLU A 3 0.53 -8.11 24.51
C GLU A 3 1.55 -7.90 23.40
N ASP A 4 2.11 -9.04 22.97
CA ASP A 4 2.75 -9.26 21.68
C ASP A 4 2.06 -8.44 20.57
N TYR A 5 2.46 -7.18 20.40
CA TYR A 5 2.40 -6.51 19.11
C TYR A 5 3.48 -7.17 18.25
N LYS A 6 3.18 -8.43 17.91
CA LYS A 6 3.94 -9.30 17.05
C LYS A 6 4.30 -8.45 15.85
N ARG A 7 5.59 -8.21 15.66
CA ARG A 7 6.18 -7.61 14.46
C ARG A 7 5.46 -8.16 13.23
N GLU A 8 4.44 -7.47 12.73
CA GLU A 8 3.92 -7.69 11.39
C GLU A 8 5.12 -7.49 10.47
N SER A 9 5.47 -8.54 9.77
CA SER A 9 6.75 -8.79 9.12
C SER A 9 7.36 -7.54 8.48
N PHE A 10 8.43 -7.01 9.07
CA PHE A 10 9.20 -5.89 8.51
C PHE A 10 10.14 -6.27 7.35
N TYR A 11 10.16 -7.54 6.93
CA TYR A 11 10.99 -8.02 5.83
C TYR A 11 10.25 -9.14 5.10
N GLY A 12 9.75 -8.86 3.90
CA GLY A 12 8.95 -9.78 3.11
C GLY A 12 8.87 -9.39 1.64
N ASP A 13 9.93 -8.80 1.07
CA ASP A 13 9.97 -8.50 -0.37
C ASP A 13 9.78 -9.76 -1.23
N ASP A 14 10.17 -10.94 -0.74
CA ASP A 14 10.16 -12.20 -1.50
C ASP A 14 8.76 -12.64 -1.95
N ASP A 15 7.75 -12.53 -1.07
CA ASP A 15 6.36 -12.88 -1.38
C ASP A 15 5.68 -11.87 -2.33
N PHE A 16 6.22 -10.65 -2.45
CA PHE A 16 5.62 -9.56 -3.24
C PHE A 16 6.41 -9.22 -4.52
N LYS A 17 7.32 -10.09 -4.98
CA LYS A 17 8.11 -9.90 -6.21
C LYS A 17 7.27 -9.72 -7.48
N ASP A 18 6.08 -10.33 -7.50
CA ASP A 18 5.11 -10.30 -8.60
C ASP A 18 4.21 -9.05 -8.58
N TYR A 19 4.37 -8.16 -7.58
CA TYR A 19 3.55 -6.95 -7.46
C TYR A 19 4.17 -5.78 -8.22
N GLU A 20 3.35 -5.13 -9.04
CA GLU A 20 3.78 -4.04 -9.91
C GLU A 20 3.28 -2.68 -9.44
N PHE A 21 4.01 -1.61 -9.79
CA PHE A 21 3.49 -0.27 -9.56
C PHE A 21 2.38 0.03 -10.55
N ILE A 22 1.27 0.57 -10.06
CA ILE A 22 0.13 0.92 -10.92
C ILE A 22 0.50 2.06 -11.89
N SER A 23 0.19 1.87 -13.17
CA SER A 23 0.35 2.86 -14.24
C SER A 23 -0.95 3.53 -14.68
N ASP A 24 -2.09 3.05 -14.18
CA ASP A 24 -3.41 3.64 -14.46
C ASP A 24 -3.84 4.66 -13.39
N GLU A 25 -4.38 5.79 -13.83
CA GLU A 25 -5.13 6.70 -12.97
C GLU A 25 -6.51 6.13 -12.70
N GLY A 26 -7.05 6.32 -11.49
CA GLY A 26 -8.40 5.88 -11.18
C GLY A 26 -8.62 5.55 -9.72
N THR A 27 -9.79 4.98 -9.46
CA THR A 27 -10.18 4.47 -8.15
C THR A 27 -10.35 2.97 -8.22
N PHE A 28 -9.74 2.26 -7.28
CA PHE A 28 -9.73 0.80 -7.25
C PHE A 28 -10.07 0.30 -5.86
N GLU A 29 -10.83 -0.79 -5.79
CA GLU A 29 -11.09 -1.52 -4.56
C GLU A 29 -10.14 -2.70 -4.46
N CYS A 30 -9.66 -2.96 -3.25
CA CYS A 30 -8.63 -3.95 -3.03
C CYS A 30 -8.63 -4.48 -1.59
N GLU A 31 -7.96 -5.61 -1.39
CA GLU A 31 -7.51 -6.07 -0.09
C GLU A 31 -6.08 -5.59 0.18
N TYR A 32 -5.82 -5.10 1.40
CA TYR A 32 -4.49 -4.67 1.82
C TYR A 32 -3.68 -5.84 2.38
N VAL A 33 -2.75 -6.40 1.62
CA VAL A 33 -2.19 -7.73 1.89
C VAL A 33 -0.77 -7.72 2.44
N GLY A 34 -0.02 -6.62 2.28
CA GLY A 34 1.35 -6.55 2.77
C GLY A 34 1.88 -5.14 2.89
N ARG A 35 2.88 -4.97 3.78
CA ARG A 35 3.59 -3.70 3.93
C ARG A 35 4.98 -3.87 4.52
N TRP A 36 5.91 -2.98 4.16
CA TRP A 36 7.23 -2.87 4.80
C TRP A 36 7.79 -1.47 4.66
N MET A 37 8.78 -1.14 5.48
CA MET A 37 9.53 0.11 5.36
C MET A 37 10.69 -0.09 4.40
N ASN A 38 10.85 0.79 3.41
CA ASN A 38 12.04 0.78 2.55
C ASN A 38 13.21 1.54 3.22
N LYS A 39 14.38 1.52 2.57
CA LYS A 39 15.61 2.17 3.05
C LYS A 39 15.48 3.70 3.24
N ASP A 40 14.51 4.31 2.56
CA ASP A 40 14.24 5.75 2.56
C ASP A 40 13.07 6.08 3.51
N GLU A 41 12.74 5.18 4.44
CA GLU A 41 11.67 5.35 5.43
C GLU A 41 10.28 5.59 4.81
N ASN A 42 10.06 5.09 3.59
CA ASN A 42 8.73 5.08 2.99
C ASN A 42 8.05 3.73 3.21
N LEU A 43 6.75 3.76 3.43
CA LEU A 43 5.95 2.57 3.57
C LEU A 43 5.60 2.03 2.18
N VAL A 44 6.14 0.88 1.82
CA VAL A 44 5.71 0.13 0.64
C VAL A 44 4.51 -0.72 1.04
N CYS A 45 3.43 -0.62 0.28
CA CYS A 45 2.16 -1.28 0.54
C CYS A 45 1.77 -2.14 -0.67
N CYS A 46 1.27 -3.35 -0.43
CA CYS A 46 0.82 -4.29 -1.43
C CYS A 46 -0.68 -4.52 -1.32
N PHE A 47 -1.33 -4.60 -2.47
CA PHE A 47 -2.77 -4.64 -2.62
C PHE A 47 -3.16 -5.68 -3.67
N ASP A 48 -4.14 -6.51 -3.32
CA ASP A 48 -4.82 -7.37 -4.28
C ASP A 48 -6.07 -6.65 -4.75
N PHE A 49 -6.06 -6.17 -6.00
CA PHE A 49 -7.19 -5.45 -6.58
C PHE A 49 -8.29 -6.43 -6.98
N ASP A 50 -9.53 -5.98 -6.89
CA ASP A 50 -10.70 -6.79 -7.26
C ASP A 50 -10.73 -7.18 -8.75
N ASP A 51 -10.03 -6.42 -9.59
CA ASP A 51 -9.85 -6.73 -11.02
C ASP A 51 -8.77 -7.80 -11.27
N GLY A 52 -8.18 -8.37 -10.22
CA GLY A 52 -7.19 -9.44 -10.26
C GLY A 52 -5.74 -8.94 -10.33
N ARG A 53 -5.49 -7.63 -10.38
CA ARG A 53 -4.13 -7.09 -10.39
C ARG A 53 -3.49 -7.11 -9.01
N LYS A 54 -2.19 -7.40 -8.98
CA LYS A 54 -1.35 -7.31 -7.77
C LYS A 54 -0.53 -6.04 -7.83
N VAL A 55 -0.88 -5.09 -6.98
CA VAL A 55 -0.36 -3.72 -7.06
C VAL A 55 0.44 -3.39 -5.82
N ARG A 56 1.61 -2.78 -6.00
CA ARG A 56 2.35 -2.12 -4.92
C ARG A 56 2.38 -0.61 -5.11
N SER A 57 2.34 0.12 -4.01
CA SER A 57 2.48 1.58 -3.99
C SER A 57 3.32 2.04 -2.81
N MET A 58 4.02 3.15 -2.99
CA MET A 58 4.72 3.84 -1.90
C MET A 58 3.79 4.87 -1.26
N ALA A 59 3.64 4.79 0.05
CA ALA A 59 3.09 5.84 0.87
C ALA A 59 4.25 6.63 1.49
N TRP A 60 4.26 7.93 1.25
CA TRP A 60 5.38 8.82 1.61
C TRP A 60 5.17 9.38 3.02
N GLN A 61 6.25 9.51 3.79
CA GLN A 61 6.21 10.04 5.16
C GLN A 61 5.55 11.43 5.27
N ASN A 62 5.79 12.30 4.27
CA ASN A 62 5.25 13.66 4.26
C ASN A 62 3.73 13.71 4.13
N ASN A 63 3.09 12.61 3.71
CA ASN A 63 1.64 12.47 3.63
C ASN A 63 1.08 11.70 4.84
N GLY A 64 1.90 11.47 5.89
CA GLY A 64 1.54 10.66 7.05
C GLY A 64 1.18 9.22 6.68
N TYR A 65 1.82 8.68 5.63
CA TYR A 65 1.57 7.36 5.03
C TYR A 65 0.10 7.06 4.69
N TYR A 66 -0.77 8.08 4.61
CA TYR A 66 -2.23 7.90 4.53
C TYR A 66 -2.82 7.02 5.65
N LYS A 67 -2.14 6.95 6.81
CA LYS A 67 -2.48 6.05 7.94
C LYS A 67 -2.42 4.56 7.61
N LEU A 68 -1.82 4.16 6.49
CA LEU A 68 -1.70 2.75 6.07
C LEU A 68 -0.85 1.90 7.02
N GLU A 69 -0.06 2.51 7.91
CA GLU A 69 0.67 1.87 8.99
C GLU A 69 -0.23 1.48 10.19
N GLN A 70 -1.40 2.11 10.31
CA GLN A 70 -2.37 1.85 11.38
C GLN A 70 -3.52 0.94 10.93
N ILE A 71 -3.73 0.80 9.62
CA ILE A 71 -4.76 -0.06 9.04
C ILE A 71 -4.29 -1.53 9.13
N PRO A 72 -5.09 -2.47 9.66
CA PRO A 72 -4.74 -3.89 9.68
C PRO A 72 -4.59 -4.48 8.27
N LEU A 73 -3.65 -5.40 8.06
CA LEU A 73 -3.63 -6.23 6.86
C LEU A 73 -4.91 -7.09 6.77
N GLY A 74 -5.35 -7.40 5.55
CA GLY A 74 -6.65 -8.01 5.25
C GLY A 74 -7.81 -7.01 5.19
N SER A 75 -7.58 -5.72 5.50
CA SER A 75 -8.63 -4.69 5.39
C SER A 75 -9.02 -4.45 3.94
N ARG A 76 -10.33 -4.22 3.73
CA ARG A 76 -10.87 -3.77 2.44
C ARG A 76 -10.71 -2.27 2.30
N LEU A 77 -10.11 -1.86 1.19
CA LEU A 77 -9.78 -0.46 0.92
C LEU A 77 -10.32 -0.04 -0.44
N ARG A 78 -10.56 1.27 -0.56
CA ARG A 78 -10.69 1.97 -1.83
C ARG A 78 -9.55 2.99 -1.95
N LEU A 79 -8.76 2.85 -3.00
CA LEU A 79 -7.58 3.65 -3.28
C LEU A 79 -7.83 4.56 -4.49
N GLU A 80 -7.42 5.82 -4.40
CA GLU A 80 -7.41 6.76 -5.54
C GLU A 80 -5.97 7.03 -5.95
N PHE A 81 -5.64 6.74 -7.21
CA PHE A 81 -4.38 7.08 -7.84
C PHE A 81 -4.59 8.20 -8.84
N LYS A 82 -3.66 9.15 -8.88
CA LYS A 82 -3.62 10.22 -9.90
C LYS A 82 -2.26 10.33 -10.55
N MET A 83 -2.28 10.59 -11.86
CA MET A 83 -1.06 10.82 -12.63
C MET A 83 -0.50 12.20 -12.32
N SER A 84 0.81 12.25 -12.04
CA SER A 84 1.53 13.51 -11.96
C SER A 84 1.81 14.06 -13.36
N ASN A 85 2.16 15.35 -13.42
CA ASN A 85 2.69 15.98 -14.62
C ASN A 85 4.01 15.34 -15.12
N THR A 86 4.62 14.45 -14.33
CA THR A 86 5.83 13.70 -14.68
C THR A 86 5.54 12.28 -15.17
N GLY A 87 4.27 11.91 -15.37
CA GLY A 87 3.84 10.61 -15.88
C GLY A 87 3.92 9.46 -14.87
N LYS A 88 4.00 9.77 -13.57
CA LYS A 88 3.99 8.77 -12.49
C LYS A 88 2.65 8.82 -11.75
N ASN A 89 2.08 7.67 -11.43
CA ASN A 89 0.88 7.63 -10.61
C ASN A 89 1.23 7.60 -9.13
N TYR A 90 0.54 8.46 -8.39
CA TYR A 90 0.69 8.57 -6.96
C TYR A 90 -0.63 8.26 -6.29
N LEU A 91 -0.55 7.50 -5.21
CA LEU A 91 -1.65 7.34 -4.27
C LEU A 91 -2.03 8.73 -3.73
N ARG A 92 -3.31 9.08 -3.80
CA ARG A 92 -3.86 10.36 -3.36
C ARG A 92 -4.86 10.23 -2.23
N LYS A 93 -5.55 9.10 -2.15
CA LYS A 93 -6.59 8.86 -1.15
C LYS A 93 -6.67 7.38 -0.80
N VAL A 94 -6.94 7.12 0.47
CA VAL A 94 -7.24 5.80 1.03
C VAL A 94 -8.53 5.92 1.82
N VAL A 95 -9.46 5.00 1.58
CA VAL A 95 -10.72 4.87 2.33
C VAL A 95 -10.86 3.43 2.77
N ILE A 96 -11.17 3.20 4.05
CA ILE A 96 -11.52 1.87 4.57
C ILE A 96 -12.99 1.61 4.22
N LEU A 97 -13.27 0.43 3.68
CA LEU A 97 -14.62 -0.01 3.29
C LEU A 97 -15.30 -0.83 4.39
#